data_AF-A0A3D1VM16-F1
#
_entry.id   AF-A0A3D1VM16-F1
#
_cell.length_a   1.000
_cell.length_b   1.000
_cell.length_c   1.000
_cell.angle_alpha   90.00
_cell.angle_beta   90.00
_cell.angle_gamma   90.00
#
_symmetry.space_group_name_H-M   'P 1'
#
loop_
_entity.id
_entity.type
_entity.pdbx_description
1 polymer ?
#
loop_
_entity_poly.entity_id
_entity_poly.type
_entity_poly.pdbx_seq_one_letter_code
_entity_poly.pdbx_strand_id
1 'polypeptide(L)' 'MARYTGPSCRQCRREGVKLFLKGDRCFSDKCAIARRNIIPGQHGTGR' A
#
# COMPACT_ATOMS: atom_id res chain seq x y z
N MET A 1 -17.59 -4.94 15.79
CA MET A 1 -16.86 -4.26 14.69
C MET A 1 -15.54 -4.97 14.45
N ALA A 2 -15.27 -5.43 13.22
CA ALA A 2 -14.00 -6.09 12.90
C ALA A 2 -12.95 -5.05 12.48
N ARG A 3 -11.78 -5.06 13.13
CA ARG A 3 -10.64 -4.23 12.73
C ARG A 3 -9.85 -4.94 11.63
N TYR A 4 -9.34 -4.18 10.67
CA TYR A 4 -8.46 -4.71 9.64
C TYR A 4 -7.05 -4.96 10.21
N THR A 5 -6.67 -6.23 10.36
CA THR A 5 -5.33 -6.66 10.81
C THR A 5 -4.42 -7.10 9.67
N GLY A 6 -4.90 -6.97 8.42
CA GLY A 6 -4.13 -7.33 7.24
C GLY A 6 -3.02 -6.32 6.89
N PRO A 7 -2.33 -6.53 5.76
CA PRO A 7 -1.23 -5.67 5.35
C PRO A 7 -1.70 -4.27 4.93
N SER A 8 -1.48 -3.25 5.76
CA SER A 8 -1.94 -1.86 5.54
C SER A 8 -1.37 -1.21 4.26
N CYS A 9 -0.16 -1.59 3.85
CA CYS A 9 0.42 -1.09 2.59
C CYS A 9 -0.32 -1.61 1.35
N ARG A 10 -1.08 -2.70 1.46
CA ARG A 10 -1.95 -3.21 0.38
C ARG A 10 -3.09 -2.24 0.11
N GLN A 11 -3.70 -1.67 1.15
CA GLN A 11 -4.76 -0.67 1.01
C GLN A 11 -4.23 0.58 0.31
N CYS A 12 -3.09 1.11 0.78
CA CYS A 12 -2.44 2.26 0.13
C CYS A 12 -2.22 2.03 -1.38
N ARG A 13 -1.69 0.86 -1.76
CA ARG A 13 -1.44 0.51 -3.17
C ARG A 13 -2.69 0.24 -4.00
N ARG A 14 -3.81 -0.12 -3.37
CA ARG A 14 -5.08 -0.34 -4.05
C ARG A 14 -5.79 0.99 -4.32
N GLU A 15 -5.70 1.93 -3.37
CA GLU A 15 -6.26 3.27 -3.50
C GLU A 15 -5.37 4.22 -4.33
N GLY A 16 -4.12 3.83 -4.60
CA GLY A 16 -3.16 4.65 -5.38
C GLY A 16 -2.66 5.91 -4.66
N VAL A 17 -3.01 6.09 -3.38
CA VAL A 17 -2.68 7.28 -2.57
C VAL A 17 -2.07 6.91 -1.21
N LYS A 18 -1.17 7.75 -0.69
CA LYS A 18 -0.54 7.53 0.62
C LYS A 18 -1.57 7.75 1.74
N LEU A 19 -2.03 6.66 2.36
CA LEU A 19 -2.94 6.68 3.51
C LEU A 19 -2.21 6.76 4.87
N PHE A 20 -0.88 6.74 4.88
CA PHE A 20 -0.04 6.87 6.10
C PHE A 20 -0.33 5.86 7.24
N LEU A 21 -0.92 4.70 6.94
CA LEU A 21 -1.30 3.66 7.92
C LEU A 21 -0.13 2.96 8.63
N LYS A 22 1.13 3.28 8.30
CA LYS A 22 2.34 2.74 8.96
C LYS A 22 3.22 3.82 9.60
N GLY A 23 2.72 5.06 9.76
CA GLY A 23 3.47 6.15 10.38
C GLY A 23 4.79 6.44 9.64
N ASP A 24 5.90 6.46 10.39
CA ASP A 24 7.25 6.85 9.92
C ASP A 24 7.71 6.14 8.65
N ARG A 25 7.35 4.86 8.49
CA ARG A 25 7.71 4.09 7.30
C ARG A 25 7.13 4.69 6.02
N CYS A 26 5.97 5.36 6.09
CA CYS A 26 5.31 5.97 4.94
C CYS A 26 6.04 7.23 4.41
N PHE A 27 6.87 7.86 5.25
CA PHE A 27 7.71 9.01 4.88
C PHE A 27 9.06 8.59 4.30
N SER A 28 9.54 7.39 4.63
CA SER A 28 10.79 6.84 4.07
C SER A 28 10.63 6.29 2.64
N ASP A 29 11.76 6.09 1.95
CA ASP A 29 11.84 5.39 0.66
C ASP A 29 11.41 3.91 0.75
N LYS A 30 11.20 3.37 1.96
CA LYS A 30 10.68 2.02 2.18
C LYS A 30 9.15 1.95 2.03
N CYS A 31 8.49 3.06 1.71
CA CYS A 31 7.05 3.11 1.45
C CYS A 31 6.69 2.28 0.21
N ALA A 32 5.68 1.42 0.34
CA ALA A 32 5.30 0.50 -0.73
C ALA A 32 4.72 1.22 -1.96
N ILE A 33 4.07 2.38 -1.77
CA ILE A 33 3.60 3.23 -2.87
C ILE A 33 4.78 3.84 -3.62
N ALA A 34 5.74 4.43 -2.92
CA ALA A 34 6.88 5.10 -3.55
C ALA A 34 7.68 4.12 -4.42
N ARG A 35 7.81 2.85 -3.98
CA ARG A 35 8.50 1.81 -4.73
C ARG A 35 7.66 1.14 -5.83
N ARG A 36 6.37 0.93 -5.58
CA ARG A 36 5.48 0.10 -6.40
C ARG A 36 4.05 0.64 -6.35
N ASN A 37 3.81 1.73 -7.08
CA ASN A 37 2.48 2.31 -7.23
C ASN A 37 1.62 1.56 -8.26
N ILE A 38 1.49 0.25 -8.06
CA ILE A 38 0.66 -0.64 -8.87
C ILE A 38 -0.29 -1.38 -7.95
N ILE A 39 -1.47 -1.69 -8.48
CA ILE A 39 -2.53 -2.39 -7.75
C ILE A 39 -1.99 -3.75 -7.25
N PRO A 40 -2.23 -4.12 -5.99
CA PRO A 40 -1.80 -5.42 -5.48
C PRO A 40 -2.62 -6.55 -6.10
N GLY A 41 -1.95 -7.55 -6.66
CA GLY A 41 -2.58 -8.73 -7.26
C GLY A 41 -1.80 -9.19 -8.49
N GLN A 42 -2.22 -10.32 -9.06
CA GLN A 42 -1.60 -10.88 -10.27
C GLN A 42 -1.74 -9.93 -11.47
N HIS A 43 -2.91 -9.32 -11.63
CA HIS A 43 -3.19 -8.36 -12.72
C HIS A 43 -2.69 -6.93 -12.46
N GLY A 44 -1.91 -6.71 -11.39
CA GLY A 44 -1.41 -5.39 -11.01
C GLY A 44 -0.35 -4.82 -11.96
N THR A 45 0.41 -5.70 -12.62
CA THR A 45 1.42 -5.35 -13.62
C THR A 45 0.96 -5.90 -14.97
N GLY A 46 -0.11 -5.33 -15.54
CA GLY A 46 -0.51 -5.45 -16.95
C GLY A 46 -0.09 -6.71 -17.75
N ARG A 47 -0.24 -7.91 -17.19
CA ARG A 47 -0.07 -9.22 -17.82
C ARG A 47 -1.03 -10.20 -17.16
#